data_AF-A0A1B6G0J8-F1
#
_entry.id   AF-A0A1B6G0J8-F1
#
_cell.length_a   1.000
_cell.length_b   1.000
_cell.length_c   1.000
_cell.angle_alpha   90.00
_cell.angle_beta   90.00
_cell.angle_gamma   90.00
#
_symmetry.space_group_name_H-M   'P 1'
#
loop_
_entity.id
_entity.type
_entity.pdbx_description
1 polymer ?
#
loop_
_entity_poly.entity_id
_entity_poly.type
_entity_poly.pdbx_seq_one_letter_code
_entity_poly.pdbx_strand_id
1 'polypeptide(L)'
;GTIWINRIQDYWKTDRKYNLQFFREYMSRDRFQLILRCLCFRRLHPDAEAPADRLYKIRSIIQLFNDKMRLIYYPSKEMSLDEAMILWRGRLQFRQYVKG
;
A
#
# COMPACT_ATOMS: atom_id res chain seq x y z
N GLY A 1 8.13 -0.96 7.52
CA GLY A 1 9.42 -1.41 6.95
C GLY A 1 10.50 -1.26 8.00
N THR A 2 11.58 -2.00 7.89
CA THR A 2 12.63 -2.08 8.91
C THR A 2 13.47 -0.81 9.03
N ILE A 3 13.58 0.00 7.97
CA ILE A 3 14.33 1.27 7.96
C ILE A 3 13.39 2.41 7.54
N TRP A 4 13.28 3.43 8.39
CA TRP A 4 12.41 4.57 8.18
C TRP A 4 13.22 5.81 7.81
N ILE A 5 12.91 6.40 6.64
CA ILE A 5 13.47 7.68 6.21
C ILE A 5 12.33 8.59 5.76
N ASN A 6 12.41 9.87 6.14
CA ASN A 6 11.33 10.86 5.94
C ASN A 6 10.92 11.04 4.47
N ARG A 7 11.89 11.06 3.55
CA ARG A 7 11.62 11.19 2.12
C ARG A 7 12.04 9.92 1.41
N ILE A 8 11.16 9.42 0.55
CA ILE A 8 11.41 8.22 -0.24
C ILE A 8 12.65 8.33 -1.14
N GLN A 9 13.03 9.55 -1.52
CA GLN A 9 14.20 9.82 -2.36
C GLN A 9 15.52 9.61 -1.61
N ASP A 10 15.49 9.77 -0.28
CA ASP A 10 16.67 9.75 0.57
C ASP A 10 17.23 8.34 0.74
N TYR A 11 16.43 7.31 0.46
CA TYR A 11 16.88 5.91 0.42
C TYR A 11 17.98 5.65 -0.63
N TRP A 12 18.13 6.52 -1.63
CA TRP A 12 19.17 6.44 -2.67
C TRP A 12 20.28 7.49 -2.54
N LYS A 13 20.30 8.25 -1.43
CA LYS A 13 21.35 9.26 -1.21
C LYS A 13 22.71 8.59 -0.97
N THR A 14 23.76 9.25 -1.44
CA THR A 14 25.16 8.84 -1.21
C THR A 14 25.84 9.66 -0.11
N ASP A 15 25.13 10.64 0.47
CA ASP A 15 25.62 11.43 1.60
C ASP A 15 25.99 10.52 2.77
N ARG A 16 27.08 10.87 3.48
CA ARG A 16 27.61 10.09 4.60
C ARG A 16 26.54 9.69 5.63
N LYS A 17 25.53 10.52 5.86
CA LYS A 17 24.45 10.24 6.83
C LYS A 17 23.35 9.32 6.32
N TYR A 18 23.22 9.16 5.00
CA TYR A 18 22.10 8.45 4.34
C TYR A 18 22.56 7.41 3.31
N ASN A 19 23.85 7.03 3.32
CA ASN A 19 24.48 6.13 2.35
C ASN A 19 24.07 4.65 2.56
N LEU A 20 22.80 4.34 2.34
CA LEU A 20 22.26 2.99 2.39
C LEU A 20 22.48 2.30 1.04
N GLN A 21 23.60 1.57 0.93
CA GLN A 21 24.03 1.00 -0.35
C GLN A 21 23.04 -0.01 -0.94
N PHE A 22 22.35 -0.78 -0.09
CA PHE A 22 21.50 -1.87 -0.53
C PHE A 22 20.36 -1.42 -1.47
N PHE A 23 19.74 -0.25 -1.26
CA PHE A 23 18.63 0.18 -2.13
C PHE A 23 19.06 0.40 -3.57
N ARG A 24 20.24 1.00 -3.78
CA ARG A 24 20.78 1.28 -5.11
C ARG A 24 21.36 0.06 -5.81
N GLU A 25 21.75 -0.95 -5.04
CA GLU A 25 22.23 -2.24 -5.58
C GLU A 25 21.09 -3.01 -6.27
N TYR A 26 19.87 -2.97 -5.72
CA TYR A 26 18.73 -3.71 -6.27
C TYR A 26 17.96 -2.95 -7.36
N MET A 27 17.75 -1.64 -7.20
CA MET A 27 16.93 -0.87 -8.14
C MET A 27 17.32 0.61 -8.12
N SER A 28 17.32 1.26 -9.29
CA SER A 28 17.50 2.71 -9.33
C SER A 28 16.30 3.44 -8.74
N ARG A 29 16.54 4.62 -8.15
CA ARG A 29 15.49 5.51 -7.62
C ARG A 29 14.39 5.75 -8.64
N ASP A 30 14.78 6.06 -9.88
CA ASP A 30 13.83 6.49 -10.92
C ASP A 30 12.97 5.32 -11.39
N ARG A 31 13.54 4.11 -11.51
CA ARG A 31 12.78 2.90 -11.80
C ARG A 31 11.78 2.59 -10.68
N PHE A 32 12.20 2.70 -9.42
CA PHE A 32 11.31 2.49 -8.29
C PHE A 32 10.14 3.48 -8.28
N GLN A 33 10.42 4.77 -8.49
CA GLN A 33 9.39 5.82 -8.57
C GLN A 33 8.44 5.59 -9.74
N LEU A 34 8.94 5.15 -10.89
CA LEU A 34 8.12 4.83 -12.06
C LEU A 34 7.15 3.67 -11.76
N ILE A 35 7.66 2.58 -11.19
CA ILE A 35 6.83 1.44 -10.78
C ILE A 35 5.78 1.89 -9.78
N LEU A 36 6.15 2.66 -8.75
CA LEU A 36 5.24 3.16 -7.74
C LEU A 36 4.12 4.02 -8.33
N ARG A 37 4.43 4.87 -9.32
CA ARG A 37 3.43 5.70 -10.03
C ARG A 37 2.49 4.89 -10.92
N CYS A 38 2.99 3.84 -11.54
CA CYS A 38 2.23 3.00 -12.46
C CYS A 38 1.55 1.81 -11.76
N LEU A 39 1.69 1.67 -10.45
CA LEU A 39 1.15 0.55 -9.70
C LEU A 39 -0.39 0.59 -9.72
N CYS A 40 -0.98 -0.34 -10.44
CA CYS A 40 -2.42 -0.42 -10.64
C CYS A 40 -2.89 -1.87 -10.51
N PHE A 41 -3.94 -2.08 -9.72
CA PHE A 41 -4.46 -3.42 -9.42
C PHE A 41 -5.85 -3.69 -9.98
N ARG A 42 -6.45 -2.69 -10.62
CA ARG A 42 -7.66 -2.86 -11.41
C ARG A 42 -7.29 -3.44 -12.77
N ARG A 43 -8.12 -4.35 -13.27
CA ARG A 43 -8.09 -4.68 -14.70
C ARG A 43 -8.61 -3.47 -15.47
N LEU A 44 -7.81 -2.96 -16.40
CA LEU A 44 -8.22 -1.91 -17.31
C LEU A 44 -9.13 -2.56 -18.37
N HIS A 45 -10.44 -2.47 -18.20
CA HIS A 45 -11.36 -2.65 -19.32
C HIS A 45 -11.63 -1.25 -19.89
N PRO A 46 -11.25 -0.98 -21.16
CA PRO A 46 -11.41 0.35 -21.76
C PRO A 46 -12.86 0.84 -21.74
N ASP A 47 -13.82 -0.07 -21.85
CA ASP A 47 -15.24 0.24 -22.09
C ASP A 47 -16.15 -0.06 -20.88
N ALA A 48 -15.59 -0.40 -19.72
CA ALA A 48 -16.39 -0.68 -18.53
C ALA A 48 -16.62 0.59 -17.71
N GLU A 49 -17.88 0.89 -17.40
CA GLU A 49 -18.23 1.92 -16.44
C GLU A 49 -17.57 1.64 -15.08
N ALA A 50 -17.20 2.71 -14.37
CA ALA A 50 -16.63 2.59 -13.04
C ALA A 50 -17.66 1.92 -12.11
N PRO A 51 -17.32 0.80 -11.45
CA PRO A 51 -18.25 0.14 -10.54
C PRO A 51 -18.68 1.06 -9.39
N ALA A 52 -19.91 0.89 -8.89
CA ALA A 52 -20.41 1.61 -7.71
C ALA A 52 -19.55 1.37 -6.44
N ASP A 53 -18.84 0.24 -6.40
CA ASP A 53 -17.92 -0.10 -5.32
C ASP A 53 -16.73 0.88 -5.25
N ARG A 54 -16.67 1.70 -4.19
CA ARG A 54 -15.57 2.67 -3.99
C ARG A 54 -14.18 2.03 -3.86
N LEU A 55 -14.09 0.73 -3.55
CA LEU A 55 -12.84 -0.02 -3.43
C LEU A 55 -12.45 -0.79 -4.69
N TYR A 56 -13.17 -0.62 -5.81
CA TYR A 56 -12.95 -1.41 -7.04
C TYR A 56 -11.48 -1.45 -7.51
N LYS A 57 -10.71 -0.38 -7.25
CA LYS A 57 -9.30 -0.27 -7.65
C LYS A 57 -8.37 -1.28 -6.97
N ILE A 58 -8.73 -1.74 -5.76
CA ILE A 58 -7.91 -2.62 -4.92
C ILE A 58 -8.66 -3.89 -4.48
N ARG A 59 -9.92 -4.04 -4.89
CA ARG A 59 -10.81 -5.14 -4.51
C ARG A 59 -10.18 -6.52 -4.75
N SER A 60 -9.51 -6.68 -5.88
CA SER A 60 -8.82 -7.93 -6.26
C SER A 60 -7.78 -8.36 -5.22
N ILE A 61 -6.95 -7.44 -4.74
CA ILE A 61 -5.94 -7.76 -3.72
C ILE A 61 -6.58 -8.02 -2.37
N ILE A 62 -7.56 -7.20 -1.95
CA ILE A 62 -8.23 -7.38 -0.67
C ILE A 62 -8.86 -8.78 -0.61
N GLN A 63 -9.53 -9.18 -1.70
CA GLN A 63 -10.14 -10.50 -1.80
C GLN A 63 -9.09 -11.61 -1.74
N LEU A 64 -8.02 -11.50 -2.56
CA LEU A 64 -6.92 -12.46 -2.57
C LEU A 64 -6.29 -12.64 -1.18
N PHE A 65 -6.05 -11.54 -0.46
CA PHE A 65 -5.48 -11.54 0.88
C PHE A 65 -6.42 -12.21 1.88
N ASN A 66 -7.69 -11.81 1.91
CA ASN A 66 -8.68 -12.36 2.85
C ASN A 66 -8.92 -13.85 2.62
N ASP A 67 -9.02 -14.29 1.36
CA ASP A 67 -9.19 -15.69 1.01
C ASP A 67 -7.96 -16.51 1.40
N LYS A 68 -6.75 -15.97 1.17
CA LYS A 68 -5.53 -16.65 1.60
C LYS A 68 -5.44 -16.77 3.12
N MET A 69 -5.79 -15.71 3.86
CA MET A 69 -5.75 -15.72 5.33
C MET A 69 -6.72 -16.74 5.92
N ARG A 70 -7.94 -16.86 5.35
CA ARG A 70 -8.91 -17.89 5.74
C ARG A 70 -8.39 -19.33 5.57
N LEU A 71 -7.54 -19.56 4.56
CA LEU A 71 -6.99 -20.89 4.29
C LEU A 71 -5.80 -21.24 5.17
N ILE A 72 -4.99 -20.25 5.59
CA ILE A 72 -3.73 -20.50 6.31
C ILE A 72 -3.82 -20.27 7.81
N TYR A 73 -4.84 -19.54 8.28
CA TYR A 73 -4.98 -19.16 9.68
C TYR A 73 -6.33 -19.61 10.23
N TYR A 74 -6.29 -20.36 11.32
CA TYR A 74 -7.45 -20.72 12.11
C TYR A 74 -7.37 -19.95 13.45
N PRO A 75 -8.35 -19.09 13.76
CA PRO A 75 -8.31 -18.30 14.98
C PRO A 75 -8.46 -19.17 16.23
N SER A 76 -7.90 -18.70 17.34
CA SER A 76 -8.11 -19.29 18.68
C SER A 76 -9.49 -18.88 19.24
N LYS A 77 -9.84 -19.43 20.41
CA LYS A 77 -11.12 -19.17 21.09
C LYS A 77 -11.38 -17.68 21.36
N GLU A 78 -10.32 -16.93 21.64
CA GLU A 78 -10.41 -15.53 22.03
C GLU A 78 -9.94 -14.64 20.88
N MET A 79 -10.85 -13.77 20.41
CA MET A 79 -10.58 -12.82 19.33
C MET A 79 -11.00 -11.43 19.78
N SER A 80 -10.20 -10.43 19.40
CA SER A 80 -10.56 -9.01 19.51
C SER A 80 -10.98 -8.50 18.13
N LEU A 81 -12.04 -7.69 18.11
CA LEU A 81 -12.48 -6.96 16.93
C LEU A 81 -12.25 -5.48 17.18
N ASP A 82 -11.46 -4.85 16.33
CA ASP A 82 -11.12 -3.44 16.43
C ASP A 82 -10.97 -2.84 15.01
N GLU A 83 -11.11 -1.53 14.90
CA GLU A 83 -11.00 -0.80 13.66
C GLU A 83 -9.60 -0.19 13.51
N ALA A 84 -8.90 -0.56 12.43
CA ALA A 84 -7.62 0.07 12.11
C ALA A 84 -7.82 1.35 11.29
N MET A 85 -7.28 2.47 11.77
CA MET A 85 -7.25 3.73 11.04
C MET A 85 -5.90 3.95 10.34
N ILE A 86 -5.94 4.25 9.04
CA ILE A 86 -4.76 4.60 8.25
C ILE A 86 -4.81 6.10 7.91
N LEU A 87 -3.79 6.84 8.33
CA LEU A 87 -3.70 8.27 8.04
C LEU A 87 -3.53 8.51 6.54
N TRP A 88 -4.50 9.21 5.93
CA TRP A 88 -4.43 9.66 4.54
C TRP A 88 -4.87 11.12 4.39
N ARG A 89 -3.98 11.97 3.89
CA ARG A 89 -4.26 13.41 3.70
C ARG A 89 -4.69 13.78 2.28
N GLY A 90 -4.68 12.83 1.33
CA GLY A 90 -5.08 13.06 -0.06
C GLY A 90 -6.60 13.06 -0.27
N ARG A 91 -7.02 13.25 -1.54
CA ARG A 91 -8.43 13.17 -1.95
C ARG A 91 -8.87 11.71 -1.97
N LEU A 92 -9.71 11.33 -1.03
CA LEU A 92 -10.28 9.99 -0.91
C LEU A 92 -11.77 10.11 -0.56
N GLN A 93 -12.64 9.49 -1.35
CA GLN A 93 -14.11 9.65 -1.24
C GLN A 93 -14.71 9.09 0.06
N PHE A 94 -14.01 8.17 0.72
CA PHE A 94 -14.47 7.51 1.95
C PHE A 94 -13.54 7.80 3.14
N ARG A 95 -12.84 8.95 3.11
CA ARG A 95 -12.04 9.39 4.26
C ARG A 95 -12.96 9.76 5.42
N GLN A 96 -12.75 9.15 6.58
CA GLN A 96 -13.44 9.50 7.82
C GLN A 96 -12.58 10.45 8.66
N TYR A 97 -13.22 11.42 9.31
CA TYR A 97 -12.60 12.25 10.33
C TYR A 97 -13.16 11.83 11.68
N VAL A 98 -12.32 11.21 12.49
CA VAL A 98 -12.69 10.82 13.86
C VAL A 98 -12.38 12.01 14.77
N LYS A 99 -13.43 12.54 15.41
CA LYS A 99 -13.28 13.50 16.50
C LYS A 99 -13.06 12.71 17.78
N GLY A 100 -11.96 12.98 18.47
CA GLY A 100 -11.77 12.56 19.86
C GLY A 100 -12.55 13.44 20.81
#